data_AF-A0A1G2LBB2-F1
#
_entry.id   AF-A0A1G2LBB2-F1
#
_cell.length_a   1.000
_cell.length_b   1.000
_cell.length_c   1.000
_cell.angle_alpha   90.00
_cell.angle_beta   90.00
_cell.angle_gamma   90.00
#
_symmetry.space_group_name_H-M   'P 1'
#
loop_
_entity.id
_entity.type
_entity.pdbx_description
1 polymer ?
#
loop_
_entity_poly.entity_id
_entity_poly.type
_entity_poly.pdbx_seq_one_letter_code
_entity_poly.pdbx_strand_id
1 'polypeptide(L)'
;MSGLTEEQKIFFKSLSEEDKIIRFEKAVRLLMEIGDYHVKLLTRHHESDAPKEIGFGYFYPTVKDSWDNVRFSLFLGEGEFRHFSFYPARLLCENIFRLEYYINQNRSKQNEITLWELARVMRRFYDEFGDHDFRREYERTIKELGEAEKTYPNVEEDKADHDPFPNMWNLVNMSKLPGAKGYYIHYRFLSEGNHGKLLSLHIPSKARYKLSLQYIFHFCRWLLLITDIHINRVTRDAVDMAIKRADEILFSATS
;
A
#
# COMPACT_ATOMS: atom_id res chain seq x y z
N MET A 1 -11.26 -9.22 -12.74
CA MET A 1 -11.58 -10.30 -13.71
C MET A 1 -12.40 -9.83 -14.91
N SER A 2 -13.00 -8.63 -14.90
CA SER A 2 -13.54 -8.00 -16.12
C SER A 2 -12.37 -7.63 -17.04
N GLY A 3 -12.29 -8.24 -18.23
CA GLY A 3 -11.23 -7.99 -19.21
C GLY A 3 -10.48 -9.23 -19.70
N LEU A 4 -10.69 -10.40 -19.07
CA LEU A 4 -10.14 -11.67 -19.57
C LEU A 4 -11.03 -12.26 -20.65
N THR A 5 -10.42 -12.84 -21.69
CA THR A 5 -11.13 -13.68 -22.66
C THR A 5 -11.68 -14.94 -21.98
N GLU A 6 -12.69 -15.57 -22.57
CA GLU A 6 -13.24 -16.79 -21.97
C GLU A 6 -12.20 -17.93 -21.94
N GLU A 7 -11.34 -18.01 -22.96
CA GLU A 7 -10.21 -18.93 -23.01
C GLU A 7 -9.23 -18.72 -21.86
N GLN A 8 -8.87 -17.47 -21.55
CA GLN A 8 -8.00 -17.14 -20.42
C GLN A 8 -8.61 -17.54 -19.07
N LYS A 9 -9.93 -17.37 -18.92
CA LYS A 9 -10.65 -17.80 -17.71
C LYS A 9 -10.67 -19.32 -17.59
N ILE A 10 -10.90 -20.04 -18.68
CA ILE A 10 -10.91 -21.52 -18.72
C ILE A 10 -9.51 -22.04 -18.36
N PHE A 11 -8.47 -21.50 -19.00
CA PHE A 11 -7.09 -21.85 -18.71
C PHE A 11 -6.77 -21.65 -17.23
N PHE A 12 -6.98 -20.45 -16.69
CA PHE A 12 -6.67 -20.15 -15.29
C PHE A 12 -7.45 -21.03 -14.30
N LYS A 13 -8.72 -21.36 -14.62
CA LYS A 13 -9.53 -22.28 -13.81
C LYS A 13 -8.99 -23.72 -13.83
N SER A 14 -8.40 -24.15 -14.93
CA SER A 14 -7.83 -25.50 -15.10
C SER A 14 -6.55 -25.73 -14.29
N LEU A 15 -5.84 -24.66 -13.91
CA LEU A 15 -4.61 -24.74 -13.12
C LEU A 15 -4.87 -25.26 -11.70
N SER A 16 -3.91 -26.04 -11.18
CA SER A 16 -3.91 -26.42 -9.77
C SER A 16 -3.74 -25.20 -8.87
N GLU A 17 -4.12 -25.29 -7.59
CA GLU A 17 -3.90 -24.18 -6.65
C GLU A 17 -2.40 -23.87 -6.46
N GLU A 18 -1.53 -24.89 -6.55
CA GLU A 18 -0.08 -24.70 -6.47
C GLU A 18 0.44 -23.93 -7.69
N ASP A 19 0.01 -24.29 -8.90
CA ASP A 19 0.39 -23.57 -10.12
C ASP A 19 -0.09 -22.12 -10.10
N LYS A 20 -1.29 -21.87 -9.58
CA LYS A 20 -1.81 -20.51 -9.39
C LYS A 20 -0.95 -19.71 -8.43
N ILE A 21 -0.55 -20.30 -7.29
CA ILE A 21 0.36 -19.66 -6.33
C ILE A 21 1.67 -19.30 -7.01
N ILE A 22 2.32 -20.26 -7.67
CA ILE A 22 3.60 -20.04 -8.37
C ILE A 22 3.48 -18.91 -9.40
N ARG A 23 2.40 -18.89 -10.19
CA ARG A 23 2.17 -17.84 -11.18
C ARG A 23 1.93 -16.48 -10.53
N PHE A 24 1.16 -16.40 -9.44
CA PHE A 24 1.00 -15.15 -8.70
C PHE A 24 2.31 -14.64 -8.09
N GLU A 25 3.12 -15.52 -7.50
CA GLU A 25 4.42 -15.12 -6.96
C GLU A 25 5.35 -14.59 -8.05
N LYS A 26 5.41 -15.27 -9.21
CA LYS A 26 6.19 -14.80 -10.37
C LYS A 26 5.69 -13.43 -10.86
N ALA A 27 4.38 -13.26 -10.99
CA ALA A 27 3.78 -12.00 -11.42
C ALA A 27 4.05 -10.87 -10.42
N VAL A 28 3.92 -11.13 -9.11
CA VAL A 28 4.21 -10.14 -8.05
C VAL A 28 5.69 -9.77 -8.05
N ARG A 29 6.61 -10.75 -8.13
CA ARG A 29 8.06 -10.49 -8.18
C ARG A 29 8.45 -9.63 -9.40
N LEU A 30 7.85 -9.87 -10.56
CA LEU A 30 8.05 -9.02 -11.73
C LEU A 30 7.62 -7.56 -11.47
N LEU A 31 6.47 -7.35 -10.84
CA LEU A 31 6.00 -5.99 -10.50
C LEU A 31 6.91 -5.32 -9.45
N MET A 32 7.43 -6.11 -8.51
CA MET A 32 8.38 -5.63 -7.50
C MET A 32 9.68 -5.12 -8.11
N GLU A 33 10.18 -5.67 -9.21
CA GLU A 33 11.40 -5.16 -9.86
C GLU A 33 11.24 -3.68 -10.27
N ILE A 34 10.07 -3.30 -10.77
CA ILE A 34 9.75 -1.90 -11.08
C ILE A 34 9.53 -1.09 -9.78
N GLY A 35 8.90 -1.71 -8.78
CA GLY A 35 8.75 -1.12 -7.44
C GLY A 35 10.09 -0.75 -6.80
N ASP A 36 11.08 -1.63 -6.87
CA ASP A 36 12.43 -1.42 -6.38
C ASP A 36 13.11 -0.26 -7.11
N TYR A 37 12.87 -0.14 -8.41
CA TYR A 37 13.35 0.99 -9.19
C TYR A 37 12.69 2.31 -8.77
N HIS A 38 11.36 2.32 -8.55
CA HIS A 38 10.66 3.48 -7.99
C HIS A 38 11.22 3.89 -6.63
N VAL A 39 11.39 2.94 -5.71
CA VAL A 39 11.97 3.22 -4.39
C VAL A 39 13.36 3.83 -4.54
N LYS A 40 14.22 3.29 -5.41
CA LYS A 40 15.56 3.87 -5.67
C LYS A 40 15.48 5.31 -6.20
N LEU A 41 14.55 5.62 -7.10
CA LEU A 41 14.34 6.99 -7.58
C LEU A 41 13.90 7.93 -6.46
N LEU A 42 12.95 7.48 -5.64
CA LEU A 42 12.44 8.25 -4.50
C LEU A 42 13.53 8.45 -3.43
N THR A 43 14.34 7.44 -3.14
CA THR A 43 15.48 7.53 -2.21
C THR A 43 16.50 8.55 -2.71
N ARG A 44 16.89 8.52 -4.00
CA ARG A 44 17.80 9.53 -4.57
C ARG A 44 17.25 10.95 -4.46
N HIS A 45 15.94 11.12 -4.68
CA HIS A 45 15.30 12.40 -4.47
C HIS A 45 15.32 12.80 -2.99
N HIS A 46 15.03 11.85 -2.09
CA HIS A 46 15.09 12.03 -0.65
C HIS A 46 16.50 12.40 -0.14
N GLU A 47 17.56 11.88 -0.74
CA GLU A 47 18.93 12.12 -0.31
C GLU A 47 19.56 13.38 -0.95
N SER A 48 18.88 14.00 -1.91
CA SER A 48 19.37 15.22 -2.57
C SER A 48 19.28 16.46 -1.68
N ASP A 49 20.15 17.45 -1.94
CA ASP A 49 20.18 18.76 -1.26
C ASP A 49 19.01 19.69 -1.68
N ALA A 50 18.08 19.20 -2.49
CA ALA A 50 16.92 19.98 -2.92
C ALA A 50 15.96 20.24 -1.73
N PRO A 51 15.30 21.41 -1.67
CA PRO A 51 14.26 21.65 -0.68
C PRO A 51 13.19 20.55 -0.77
N LYS A 52 13.04 19.76 0.30
CA LYS A 52 12.07 18.66 0.33
C LYS A 52 10.68 19.24 0.62
N GLU A 53 9.72 18.97 -0.25
CA GLU A 53 8.33 19.25 0.05
C GLU A 53 7.90 18.34 1.20
N ILE A 54 7.31 18.90 2.27
CA ILE A 54 6.88 18.13 3.45
C ILE A 54 5.93 16.99 3.07
N GLY A 55 5.11 17.17 2.03
CA GLY A 55 4.25 16.11 1.53
C GLY A 55 5.01 14.84 1.12
N PHE A 56 6.25 14.98 0.65
CA PHE A 56 7.10 13.84 0.33
C PHE A 56 7.40 12.94 1.55
N GLY A 57 7.34 13.50 2.77
CA GLY A 57 7.57 12.80 4.03
C GLY A 57 6.50 11.75 4.37
N TYR A 58 5.28 11.85 3.84
CA TYR A 58 4.29 10.77 3.94
C TYR A 58 4.38 9.82 2.74
N PHE A 59 4.51 10.39 1.54
CA PHE A 59 4.50 9.63 0.30
C PHE A 59 5.62 8.58 0.22
N TYR A 60 6.88 9.00 0.43
CA TYR A 60 8.04 8.11 0.26
C TYR A 60 8.03 6.92 1.23
N PRO A 61 7.91 7.11 2.56
CA PRO A 61 7.84 5.98 3.48
C PRO A 61 6.67 5.05 3.16
N THR A 62 5.49 5.60 2.83
CA THR A 62 4.31 4.80 2.49
C THR A 62 4.56 3.89 1.27
N VAL A 63 5.21 4.40 0.22
CA VAL A 63 5.55 3.60 -0.97
C VAL A 63 6.58 2.53 -0.61
N LYS A 64 7.65 2.90 0.09
CA LYS A 64 8.71 1.98 0.50
C LYS A 64 8.16 0.84 1.37
N ASP A 65 7.41 1.19 2.42
CA ASP A 65 6.88 0.23 3.39
C ASP A 65 5.78 -0.65 2.77
N SER A 66 5.06 -0.14 1.76
CA SER A 66 4.16 -0.98 0.97
C SER A 66 4.94 -2.08 0.23
N TRP A 67 6.06 -1.77 -0.42
CA TRP A 67 6.90 -2.82 -1.03
C TRP A 67 7.53 -3.77 0.00
N ASP A 68 7.87 -3.29 1.19
CA ASP A 68 8.33 -4.15 2.29
C ASP A 68 7.21 -5.13 2.73
N ASN A 69 5.96 -4.69 2.79
CA ASN A 69 4.81 -5.57 3.05
C ASN A 69 4.59 -6.61 1.93
N VAL A 70 4.86 -6.27 0.67
CA VAL A 70 4.83 -7.23 -0.44
C VAL A 70 5.90 -8.31 -0.24
N ARG A 71 7.14 -7.91 0.07
CA ARG A 71 8.25 -8.85 0.38
C ARG A 71 7.90 -9.75 1.54
N PHE A 72 7.38 -9.17 2.63
CA PHE A 72 6.97 -9.92 3.80
C PHE A 72 5.87 -10.94 3.46
N SER A 73 4.89 -10.57 2.64
CA SER A 73 3.86 -11.52 2.23
C SER A 73 4.40 -12.70 1.42
N LEU A 74 5.38 -12.48 0.52
CA LEU A 74 6.02 -13.56 -0.22
C LEU A 74 6.79 -14.49 0.72
N PHE A 75 7.50 -13.93 1.70
CA PHE A 75 8.19 -14.71 2.73
C PHE A 75 7.21 -15.59 3.54
N LEU A 76 6.05 -15.07 3.93
CA LEU A 76 5.02 -15.86 4.62
C LEU A 76 4.49 -17.06 3.78
N GLY A 77 4.68 -17.02 2.46
CA GLY A 77 4.41 -18.13 1.55
C GLY A 77 5.26 -19.37 1.78
N GLU A 78 6.41 -19.23 2.43
CA GLU A 78 7.38 -20.28 2.63
C GLU A 78 7.18 -20.93 4.02
N GLY A 79 6.10 -21.71 4.18
CA GLY A 79 5.92 -22.59 5.34
C GLY A 79 4.59 -22.44 6.11
N GLU A 80 4.65 -22.65 7.43
CA GLU A 80 3.46 -22.71 8.31
C GLU A 80 2.78 -21.35 8.47
N PHE A 81 3.49 -20.25 8.22
CA PHE A 81 3.01 -18.87 8.40
C PHE A 81 2.09 -18.36 7.29
N ARG A 82 1.79 -19.16 6.25
CA ARG A 82 0.89 -18.82 5.14
C ARG A 82 -0.45 -18.25 5.57
N HIS A 83 -0.96 -18.72 6.70
CA HIS A 83 -2.25 -18.29 7.25
C HIS A 83 -2.25 -16.83 7.71
N PHE A 84 -1.08 -16.22 7.93
CA PHE A 84 -0.89 -14.81 8.29
C PHE A 84 -0.77 -13.87 7.10
N SER A 85 -0.76 -14.38 5.86
CA SER A 85 -0.61 -13.54 4.65
C SER A 85 -1.71 -12.49 4.45
N PHE A 86 -2.85 -12.60 5.16
CA PHE A 86 -3.88 -11.57 5.13
C PHE A 86 -3.44 -10.27 5.81
N TYR A 87 -2.51 -10.32 6.77
CA TYR A 87 -2.02 -9.13 7.49
C TYR A 87 -1.36 -8.12 6.53
N PRO A 88 -0.29 -8.49 5.79
CA PRO A 88 0.32 -7.58 4.83
C PRO A 88 -0.65 -7.19 3.71
N ALA A 89 -1.53 -8.09 3.25
CA ALA A 89 -2.55 -7.76 2.25
C ALA A 89 -3.54 -6.69 2.76
N ARG A 90 -3.95 -6.74 4.03
CA ARG A 90 -4.82 -5.73 4.65
C ARG A 90 -4.13 -4.38 4.73
N LEU A 91 -2.88 -4.36 5.21
CA LEU A 91 -2.08 -3.14 5.32
C LEU A 91 -1.85 -2.50 3.96
N LEU A 92 -1.53 -3.30 2.93
CA LEU A 92 -1.41 -2.84 1.55
C LEU A 92 -2.70 -2.21 1.02
N CYS A 93 -3.86 -2.80 1.33
CA CYS A 93 -5.16 -2.24 0.96
C CYS A 93 -5.34 -0.84 1.58
N GLU A 94 -5.11 -0.71 2.89
CA GLU A 94 -5.22 0.57 3.61
C GLU A 94 -4.27 1.62 3.03
N ASN A 95 -3.00 1.26 2.85
CA ASN A 95 -1.98 2.15 2.34
C ASN A 95 -2.28 2.62 0.92
N ILE A 96 -2.75 1.76 0.03
CA ILE A 96 -3.03 2.15 -1.36
C ILE A 96 -4.17 3.15 -1.45
N PHE A 97 -5.27 2.91 -0.74
CA PHE A 97 -6.41 3.83 -0.77
C PHE A 97 -6.08 5.16 -0.08
N ARG A 98 -5.30 5.14 1.01
CA ARG A 98 -4.79 6.36 1.65
C ARG A 98 -3.85 7.12 0.73
N LEU A 99 -2.91 6.43 0.08
CA LEU A 99 -1.94 7.02 -0.84
C LEU A 99 -2.63 7.60 -2.07
N GLU A 100 -3.60 6.89 -2.63
CA GLU A 100 -4.39 7.39 -3.76
C GLU A 100 -5.19 8.64 -3.39
N TYR A 101 -5.87 8.64 -2.24
CA TYR A 101 -6.52 9.84 -1.72
C TYR A 101 -5.52 10.98 -1.56
N TYR A 102 -4.37 10.71 -0.94
CA TYR A 102 -3.30 11.65 -0.65
C TYR A 102 -2.77 12.35 -1.91
N ILE A 103 -2.37 11.58 -2.94
CA ILE A 103 -1.79 12.15 -4.16
C ILE A 103 -2.80 12.97 -4.98
N ASN A 104 -4.11 12.76 -4.76
CA ASN A 104 -5.17 13.53 -5.39
C ASN A 104 -5.53 14.82 -4.63
N GLN A 105 -4.93 15.08 -3.47
CA GLN A 105 -5.12 16.33 -2.73
C GLN A 105 -4.23 17.45 -3.28
N ASN A 106 -4.62 18.69 -3.03
CA ASN A 106 -3.73 19.83 -3.26
C ASN A 106 -2.56 19.83 -2.25
N ARG A 107 -1.48 20.55 -2.58
CA ARG A 107 -0.25 20.62 -1.75
C ARG A 107 -0.53 21.00 -0.30
N SER A 108 -1.34 22.04 -0.10
CA SER A 108 -1.74 22.52 1.23
C SER A 108 -2.36 21.39 2.09
N LYS A 109 -3.23 20.57 1.50
CA LYS A 109 -3.88 19.44 2.18
C LYS A 109 -2.96 18.24 2.33
N GLN A 110 -2.05 17.99 1.39
CA GLN A 110 -1.01 16.98 1.51
C GLN A 110 -0.09 17.28 2.71
N ASN A 111 0.34 18.52 2.85
CA ASN A 111 1.17 18.98 3.97
C ASN A 111 0.45 18.81 5.31
N GLU A 112 -0.83 19.20 5.35
CA GLU A 112 -1.68 19.01 6.52
C GLU A 112 -1.77 17.53 6.90
N ILE A 113 -2.12 16.64 5.96
CA ILE A 113 -2.21 15.19 6.23
C ILE A 113 -0.89 14.64 6.76
N THR A 114 0.24 15.01 6.15
CA THR A 114 1.56 14.53 6.60
C THR A 114 1.86 14.95 8.03
N LEU A 115 1.59 16.20 8.40
CA LEU A 115 1.84 16.70 9.75
C LEU A 115 0.92 16.11 10.81
N TRP A 116 -0.35 15.87 10.47
CA TRP A 116 -1.28 15.17 11.36
C TRP A 116 -0.89 13.71 11.56
N GLU A 117 -0.48 13.00 10.50
CA GLU A 117 -0.06 11.61 10.63
C GLU A 117 1.24 11.51 11.45
N LEU A 118 2.18 12.45 11.26
CA LEU A 118 3.38 12.55 12.09
C LEU A 118 3.03 12.79 13.56
N ALA A 119 2.15 13.75 13.86
CA ALA A 119 1.71 14.06 15.21
C ALA A 119 1.06 12.84 15.88
N ARG A 120 0.21 12.12 15.14
CA ARG A 120 -0.47 10.91 15.60
C ARG A 120 0.49 9.79 15.95
N VAL A 121 1.49 9.53 15.10
CA VAL A 121 2.52 8.50 15.38
C VAL A 121 3.32 8.91 16.61
N MET A 122 3.79 10.16 16.66
CA MET A 122 4.58 10.67 17.80
C MET A 122 3.80 10.64 19.11
N ARG A 123 2.50 10.98 19.09
CA ARG A 123 1.64 10.87 20.26
C ARG A 123 1.53 9.44 20.77
N ARG A 124 1.37 8.45 19.88
CA ARG A 124 1.32 7.04 20.29
C ARG A 124 2.61 6.61 20.97
N PHE A 125 3.77 7.00 20.42
CA PHE A 125 5.05 6.74 21.06
C PHE A 125 5.17 7.45 22.41
N TYR A 126 4.71 8.70 22.51
CA TYR A 126 4.70 9.44 23.77
C TYR A 126 3.79 8.79 24.82
N ASP A 127 2.55 8.43 24.46
CA ASP A 127 1.59 7.80 25.36
C ASP A 127 2.06 6.40 25.81
N GLU A 128 2.77 5.66 24.95
CA GLU A 128 3.24 4.30 25.24
C GLU A 128 4.58 4.26 25.99
N PHE A 129 5.50 5.19 25.70
CA PHE A 129 6.89 5.15 26.21
C PHE A 129 7.28 6.37 27.07
N GLY A 130 6.49 7.45 27.09
CA GLY A 130 6.77 8.67 27.86
C GLY A 130 7.96 9.48 27.34
N ASP A 131 8.30 9.34 26.06
CA ASP A 131 9.54 9.89 25.49
C ASP A 131 9.37 11.35 24.98
N HIS A 132 10.02 12.29 25.67
CA HIS A 132 9.97 13.72 25.37
C HIS A 132 10.81 14.14 24.15
N ASP A 133 11.69 13.30 23.62
CA ASP A 133 12.49 13.64 22.44
C ASP A 133 11.62 13.72 21.16
N PHE A 134 10.52 12.95 21.10
CA PHE A 134 9.56 13.00 19.99
C PHE A 134 8.87 14.36 19.86
N ARG A 135 8.55 15.01 20.98
CA ARG A 135 7.96 16.36 20.97
C ARG A 135 8.90 17.36 20.32
N ARG A 136 10.19 17.32 20.67
CA ARG A 136 11.20 18.22 20.11
C ARG A 136 11.35 18.00 18.60
N GLU A 137 11.30 16.76 18.15
CA GLU A 137 11.39 16.40 16.74
C GLU A 137 10.14 16.85 15.95
N TYR A 138 8.96 16.75 16.54
CA TYR A 138 7.71 17.29 15.99
C TYR A 138 7.77 18.82 15.82
N GLU A 139 8.08 19.54 16.90
CA GLU A 139 8.16 21.00 16.91
C GLU A 139 9.21 21.50 15.93
N ARG A 140 10.37 20.82 15.85
CA ARG A 140 11.39 21.11 14.83
C ARG A 140 10.84 20.93 13.43
N THR A 141 10.15 19.82 13.16
CA THR A 141 9.57 19.53 11.84
C THR A 141 8.52 20.56 11.43
N ILE A 142 7.62 20.98 12.34
CA ILE A 142 6.69 22.08 12.06
C ILE A 142 7.44 23.39 11.81
N LYS A 143 8.43 23.72 12.64
CA LYS A 143 9.14 24.99 12.51
C LYS A 143 9.90 25.08 11.17
N GLU A 144 10.48 23.97 10.73
CA GLU A 144 11.24 23.89 9.48
C GLU A 144 10.35 23.83 8.25
N LEU A 145 9.22 23.12 8.33
CA LEU A 145 8.44 22.72 7.15
C LEU A 145 6.96 23.16 7.17
N GLY A 146 6.46 23.64 8.30
CA GLY A 146 5.10 24.11 8.49
C GLY A 146 4.85 25.46 7.81
N GLU A 147 3.63 25.63 7.30
CA GLU A 147 3.22 26.89 6.68
C GLU A 147 2.96 27.95 7.75
N ALA A 148 3.51 29.17 7.58
CA ALA A 148 3.52 30.23 8.60
C ALA A 148 2.13 30.67 9.12
N GLU A 149 1.06 30.42 8.36
CA GLU A 149 -0.31 30.81 8.69
C GLU A 149 -1.17 29.65 9.21
N LYS A 150 -0.61 28.44 9.30
CA LYS A 150 -1.34 27.25 9.73
C LYS A 150 -0.96 26.83 11.14
N THR A 151 -1.99 26.54 11.94
CA THR A 151 -1.84 25.90 13.23
C THR A 151 -1.88 24.39 13.05
N TYR A 152 -0.82 23.71 13.52
CA TYR A 152 -0.73 22.26 13.54
C TYR A 152 -0.98 21.74 14.97
N PRO A 153 -1.50 20.52 15.14
CA PRO A 153 -1.84 19.97 16.46
C PRO A 153 -0.62 19.85 17.36
N ASN A 154 -0.74 20.13 18.66
CA ASN A 154 0.30 19.74 19.61
C ASN A 154 0.22 18.23 19.88
N VAL A 155 1.36 17.54 19.89
CA VAL A 155 1.47 16.10 20.21
C VAL A 155 0.85 15.74 21.56
N GLU A 156 0.85 16.67 22.54
CA GLU A 156 0.25 16.47 23.87
C GLU A 156 -1.28 16.71 23.90
N GLU A 157 -1.88 17.24 22.83
CA GLU A 157 -3.31 17.52 22.79
C GLU A 157 -4.15 16.33 22.34
N ASP A 158 -5.36 16.22 22.87
CA ASP A 158 -6.33 15.16 22.54
C ASP A 158 -6.64 15.03 21.05
N LYS A 159 -6.45 16.11 20.28
CA LYS A 159 -6.68 16.08 18.84
C LYS A 159 -5.59 15.35 18.08
N ALA A 160 -4.36 15.23 18.57
CA ALA A 160 -3.24 14.68 17.82
C ALA A 160 -3.38 13.20 17.43
N ASP A 161 -4.24 12.40 18.07
CA ASP A 161 -4.53 11.01 17.62
C ASP A 161 -5.63 10.95 16.53
N HIS A 162 -6.12 12.09 16.04
CA HIS A 162 -7.10 12.12 14.96
C HIS A 162 -6.50 11.56 13.66
N ASP A 163 -7.15 10.55 13.08
CA ASP A 163 -6.76 10.00 11.78
C ASP A 163 -7.05 11.03 10.67
N PRO A 164 -6.03 11.55 9.95
CA PRO A 164 -6.23 12.61 8.96
C PRO A 164 -6.89 12.10 7.67
N PHE A 165 -7.10 10.79 7.55
CA PHE A 165 -7.75 10.18 6.40
C PHE A 165 -9.23 9.94 6.65
N PRO A 166 -10.08 10.05 5.60
CA PRO A 166 -11.41 9.46 5.65
C PRO A 166 -11.36 7.97 6.00
N ASN A 167 -12.45 7.45 6.56
CA ASN A 167 -12.55 6.00 6.79
C ASN A 167 -12.47 5.19 5.48
N MET A 168 -12.16 3.90 5.57
CA MET A 168 -11.96 3.03 4.40
C MET A 168 -13.16 2.97 3.45
N TRP A 169 -14.39 3.06 3.96
CA TRP A 169 -15.59 3.12 3.11
C TRP A 169 -15.57 4.35 2.20
N ASN A 170 -15.28 5.52 2.78
CA ASN A 170 -15.18 6.76 2.04
C ASN A 170 -14.00 6.75 1.08
N LEU A 171 -12.83 6.28 1.51
CA LEU A 171 -11.66 6.16 0.64
C LEU A 171 -11.95 5.31 -0.60
N VAL A 172 -12.58 4.14 -0.43
CA VAL A 172 -12.94 3.25 -1.56
C VAL A 172 -13.95 3.91 -2.50
N ASN A 173 -14.95 4.63 -1.96
CA ASN A 173 -15.99 5.27 -2.77
C ASN A 173 -15.50 6.52 -3.52
N MET A 174 -14.51 7.22 -2.96
CA MET A 174 -13.86 8.37 -3.58
C MET A 174 -12.78 7.96 -4.59
N SER A 175 -12.36 6.69 -4.57
CA SER A 175 -11.26 6.18 -5.38
C SER A 175 -11.54 6.23 -6.88
N LYS A 176 -10.54 6.68 -7.63
CA LYS A 176 -10.48 6.62 -9.09
C LYS A 176 -9.78 5.37 -9.60
N LEU A 177 -9.35 4.47 -8.71
CA LEU A 177 -8.66 3.25 -9.10
C LEU A 177 -9.59 2.30 -9.88
N PRO A 178 -9.12 1.65 -10.96
CA PRO A 178 -9.95 0.77 -11.77
C PRO A 178 -10.51 -0.39 -10.95
N GLY A 179 -11.85 -0.48 -10.86
CA GLY A 179 -12.53 -1.56 -10.13
C GLY A 179 -12.49 -1.42 -8.61
N ALA A 180 -12.18 -0.22 -8.08
CA ALA A 180 -12.19 0.03 -6.63
C ALA A 180 -13.55 -0.25 -5.97
N LYS A 181 -14.65 0.01 -6.68
CA LYS A 181 -16.03 -0.27 -6.23
C LYS A 181 -16.22 -1.78 -6.01
N GLY A 182 -16.08 -2.21 -4.76
CA GLY A 182 -16.14 -3.63 -4.34
C GLY A 182 -15.01 -4.01 -3.37
N TYR A 183 -13.90 -3.26 -3.36
CA TYR A 183 -12.76 -3.54 -2.48
C TYR A 183 -13.03 -3.27 -1.00
N TYR A 184 -14.07 -2.51 -0.65
CA TYR A 184 -14.47 -2.41 0.75
C TYR A 184 -14.90 -3.76 1.34
N ILE A 185 -15.59 -4.60 0.56
CA ILE A 185 -15.97 -5.94 0.99
C ILE A 185 -14.72 -6.81 1.19
N HIS A 186 -13.77 -6.71 0.26
CA HIS A 186 -12.48 -7.41 0.36
C HIS A 186 -11.65 -6.93 1.57
N TYR A 187 -11.61 -5.62 1.83
CA TYR A 187 -11.00 -5.03 3.02
C TYR A 187 -11.63 -5.59 4.30
N ARG A 188 -12.96 -5.62 4.39
CA ARG A 188 -13.66 -6.21 5.52
C ARG A 188 -13.29 -7.67 5.74
N PHE A 189 -13.22 -8.46 4.67
CA PHE A 189 -12.81 -9.86 4.75
C PHE A 189 -11.37 -10.01 5.28
N LEU A 190 -10.45 -9.18 4.81
CA LEU A 190 -9.06 -9.15 5.30
C LEU A 190 -8.99 -8.75 6.79
N SER A 191 -9.80 -7.77 7.21
CA SER A 191 -9.92 -7.36 8.61
C SER A 191 -10.55 -8.44 9.49
N GLU A 192 -11.54 -9.18 9.00
CA GLU A 192 -12.13 -10.31 9.73
C GLU A 192 -11.13 -11.45 9.92
N GLY A 193 -10.23 -11.67 8.96
CA GLY A 193 -9.08 -12.58 9.10
C GLY A 193 -8.10 -12.15 10.20
N ASN A 194 -7.88 -10.84 10.36
CA ASN A 194 -7.03 -10.24 11.39
C ASN A 194 -7.59 -10.45 12.81
N HIS A 195 -8.91 -10.40 12.97
CA HIS A 195 -9.56 -10.70 14.24
C HIS A 195 -9.65 -12.20 14.56
N GLY A 196 -8.99 -13.08 13.80
CA GLY A 196 -8.95 -14.53 14.08
C GLY A 196 -10.32 -15.21 14.04
N LYS A 197 -11.30 -14.62 13.35
CA LYS A 197 -12.67 -15.18 13.34
C LYS A 197 -12.66 -16.58 12.71
N LEU A 198 -13.42 -17.49 13.31
CA LEU A 198 -13.58 -18.92 12.96
C LEU A 198 -13.49 -19.26 11.46
N LEU A 199 -14.00 -18.41 10.57
CA LEU A 199 -13.91 -18.59 9.12
C LEU A 199 -12.45 -18.66 8.59
N SER A 200 -11.54 -17.85 9.15
CA SER A 200 -10.11 -17.93 8.90
C SER A 200 -9.42 -19.07 9.67
N LEU A 201 -10.14 -19.96 10.35
CA LEU A 201 -9.59 -21.25 10.80
C LEU A 201 -10.05 -22.38 9.86
N HIS A 202 -11.13 -22.17 9.11
CA HIS A 202 -11.72 -23.18 8.22
C HIS A 202 -11.26 -23.10 6.76
N ILE A 203 -10.66 -21.98 6.31
CA ILE A 203 -10.09 -21.89 4.96
C ILE A 203 -8.68 -22.51 4.96
N PRO A 204 -8.40 -23.53 4.12
CA PRO A 204 -7.06 -24.12 3.99
C PRO A 204 -5.97 -23.07 3.76
N SER A 205 -4.82 -23.22 4.43
CA SER A 205 -3.72 -22.22 4.40
C SER A 205 -3.26 -21.88 2.97
N LYS A 206 -3.19 -22.87 2.07
CA LYS A 206 -2.86 -22.68 0.64
C LYS A 206 -3.89 -21.80 -0.08
N ALA A 207 -5.18 -22.10 0.07
CA ALA A 207 -6.25 -21.35 -0.58
C ALA A 207 -6.31 -19.89 -0.07
N ARG A 208 -6.05 -19.69 1.23
CA ARG A 208 -5.95 -18.35 1.81
C ARG A 208 -4.74 -17.60 1.26
N TYR A 209 -3.58 -18.22 1.25
CA TYR A 209 -2.36 -17.59 0.74
C TYR A 209 -2.53 -17.17 -0.72
N LYS A 210 -3.09 -18.03 -1.56
CA LYS A 210 -3.42 -17.68 -2.95
C LYS A 210 -4.39 -16.49 -3.03
N LEU A 211 -5.41 -16.44 -2.19
CA LEU A 211 -6.34 -15.30 -2.16
C LEU A 211 -5.63 -14.00 -1.74
N SER A 212 -4.76 -14.05 -0.74
CA SER A 212 -3.93 -12.91 -0.33
C SER A 212 -3.01 -12.46 -1.46
N LEU A 213 -2.34 -13.39 -2.15
CA LEU A 213 -1.51 -13.09 -3.33
C LEU A 213 -2.31 -12.44 -4.45
N GLN A 214 -3.56 -12.86 -4.68
CA GLN A 214 -4.42 -12.22 -5.67
C GLN A 214 -4.70 -10.76 -5.31
N TYR A 215 -4.98 -10.46 -4.04
CA TYR A 215 -5.14 -9.07 -3.60
C TYR A 215 -3.85 -8.27 -3.77
N ILE A 216 -2.73 -8.85 -3.32
CA ILE A 216 -1.40 -8.22 -3.42
C ILE A 216 -1.03 -7.92 -4.86
N PHE A 217 -1.31 -8.83 -5.80
CA PHE A 217 -1.10 -8.60 -7.22
C PHE A 217 -1.86 -7.36 -7.72
N HIS A 218 -3.14 -7.21 -7.35
CA HIS A 218 -3.93 -6.02 -7.70
C HIS A 218 -3.35 -4.76 -7.05
N PHE A 219 -2.93 -4.87 -5.80
CA PHE A 219 -2.34 -3.78 -5.03
C PHE A 219 -1.00 -3.32 -5.59
N CYS A 220 -0.11 -4.22 -5.98
CA CYS A 220 1.15 -3.89 -6.64
C CYS A 220 0.91 -3.09 -7.92
N ARG A 221 -0.08 -3.47 -8.74
CA ARG A 221 -0.43 -2.73 -9.97
C ARG A 221 -0.87 -1.31 -9.66
N TRP A 222 -1.77 -1.14 -8.69
CA TRP A 222 -2.22 0.18 -8.29
C TRP A 222 -1.09 1.02 -7.69
N LEU A 223 -0.25 0.44 -6.84
CA LEU A 223 0.89 1.12 -6.26
C LEU A 223 1.87 1.63 -7.32
N LEU A 224 2.17 0.82 -8.34
CA LEU A 224 2.99 1.25 -9.48
C LEU A 224 2.37 2.42 -10.23
N LEU A 225 1.07 2.35 -10.52
CA LEU A 225 0.35 3.42 -11.23
C LEU A 225 0.30 4.72 -10.42
N ILE A 226 -0.01 4.63 -9.12
CA ILE A 226 -0.02 5.77 -8.20
C ILE A 226 1.35 6.41 -8.13
N THR A 227 2.40 5.59 -7.98
CA THR A 227 3.77 6.07 -7.85
C THR A 227 4.24 6.74 -9.14
N ASP A 228 4.01 6.11 -10.30
CA ASP A 228 4.36 6.66 -11.60
C ASP A 228 3.68 8.00 -11.86
N ILE A 229 2.39 8.12 -11.54
CA ILE A 229 1.65 9.39 -11.65
C ILE A 229 2.30 10.48 -10.78
N HIS A 230 2.66 10.13 -9.54
CA HIS A 230 3.26 11.09 -8.61
C HIS A 230 4.66 11.56 -9.05
N ILE A 231 5.45 10.69 -9.66
CA ILE A 231 6.79 11.03 -10.20
C ILE A 231 6.73 11.57 -11.64
N ASN A 232 5.58 12.11 -12.08
CA ASN A 232 5.39 12.71 -13.41
C ASN A 232 5.57 11.75 -14.59
N ARG A 233 5.19 10.48 -14.41
CA ARG A 233 5.17 9.45 -15.45
C ARG A 233 6.51 9.14 -16.11
N VAL A 234 7.61 9.35 -15.39
CA VAL A 234 8.98 9.06 -15.87
C VAL A 234 9.18 7.57 -16.16
N THR A 235 8.34 6.68 -15.62
CA THR A 235 8.49 5.23 -15.74
C THR A 235 7.31 4.53 -16.41
N ARG A 236 6.43 5.30 -17.06
CA ARG A 236 5.16 4.82 -17.61
C ARG A 236 5.31 3.57 -18.48
N ASP A 237 6.23 3.58 -19.44
CA ASP A 237 6.40 2.46 -20.37
C ASP A 237 6.86 1.18 -19.66
N ALA A 238 7.73 1.32 -18.64
CA ALA A 238 8.18 0.19 -17.83
C ALA A 238 7.04 -0.37 -16.98
N VAL A 239 6.21 0.50 -16.39
CA VAL A 239 5.01 0.11 -15.62
C VAL A 239 4.00 -0.60 -16.52
N ASP A 240 3.63 -0.01 -17.65
CA ASP A 240 2.65 -0.58 -18.59
C ASP A 240 3.11 -1.95 -19.12
N MET A 241 4.40 -2.08 -19.45
CA MET A 241 4.99 -3.34 -19.90
C MET A 241 5.02 -4.41 -18.78
N ALA A 242 5.42 -4.04 -17.57
CA ALA A 242 5.47 -4.97 -16.44
C ALA A 242 4.08 -5.48 -16.08
N ILE A 243 3.07 -4.61 -16.06
CA ILE A 243 1.68 -5.00 -15.83
C ILE A 243 1.20 -5.99 -16.91
N LYS A 244 1.47 -5.69 -18.19
CA LYS A 244 1.09 -6.59 -19.29
C LYS A 244 1.73 -7.97 -19.16
N ARG A 245 3.05 -8.02 -18.91
CA ARG A 245 3.78 -9.28 -18.71
C ARG A 245 3.31 -10.04 -17.47
N ALA A 246 2.97 -9.35 -16.39
CA ALA A 246 2.43 -9.98 -15.20
C ALA A 246 1.04 -10.60 -15.45
N ASP A 247 0.18 -9.92 -16.23
CA ASP A 247 -1.09 -10.49 -16.69
C ASP A 247 -0.85 -11.72 -17.61
N GLU A 248 0.16 -11.70 -18.49
CA GLU A 248 0.53 -12.85 -19.34
C GLU A 248 0.98 -14.07 -18.50
N ILE A 249 1.79 -13.87 -17.45
CA ILE A 249 2.20 -14.94 -16.52
C ILE A 249 0.98 -15.63 -15.89
N LEU A 250 -0.05 -14.87 -15.54
CA LEU A 250 -1.23 -15.42 -14.88
C LEU A 250 -2.14 -16.15 -15.86
N PHE A 251 -2.34 -15.59 -17.06
CA PHE A 251 -3.47 -15.97 -17.91
C PHE A 251 -3.07 -16.61 -19.25
N SER A 252 -1.78 -16.73 -19.57
CA SER A 252 -1.31 -17.42 -20.77
C SER A 252 -0.81 -18.83 -20.51
N ALA A 253 -1.13 -19.73 -21.45
CA ALA A 253 -0.61 -21.10 -21.50
C ALA A 253 0.89 -21.17 -21.86
N THR A 254 1.41 -20.13 -22.51
CA THR A 254 2.84 -20.01 -22.84
C THR A 254 3.58 -19.33 -21.69
N SER A 255 4.17 -20.10 -20.79
CA SER A 255 5.12 -19.60 -19.77
C SER A 255 6.26 -20.58 -19.59
#